data_AF-A0A3D2HH46-F1
#
_entry.id   AF-A0A3D2HH46-F1
#
_cell.length_a   1.000
_cell.length_b   1.000
_cell.length_c   1.000
_cell.angle_alpha   90.00
_cell.angle_beta   90.00
_cell.angle_gamma   90.00
#
_symmetry.space_group_name_H-M   'P 1'
#
loop_
_entity.id
_entity.type
_entity.pdbx_description
1 polymer ?
#
loop_
_entity_poly.entity_id
_entity_poly.type
_entity_poly.pdbx_seq_one_letter_code
_entity_poly.pdbx_strand_id
1 'polypeptide(L)'
;ETEFFQRLDTLMDLAKDSLECKRKVIQSWLDQGLFPYTKRYLHTFNNHFSTIGLVGMHECCLNFLHQSIASEAGHAFVQRVLLHMRDRLRDYQEKTGNLYNLESTPAEGTSYRLAKIDKKMFPEMIQSGSEDPYYTNSSNLPVDYTSNVFEALEHQEEIQTKYTGGTVFHVFLGEALPDAQSCRTLVRKIVSNYRVPYVSISPTFSVCGTHGRCEGQVEHCPKCGSEMEVYSRITGYYRAVKFWNKGKKEEFRHRLTYDAAHSHLPFGKNDATSGGCEAESACCETKQEDPMPAVQQALFFHSDSCVKCRSLKPFLAENHFNGTYVNTSETSGLELAKRYHIHNLPALVVPNRPEVVYDSEEIKRYVSTGS
;
A
#
# COMPACT_ATOMS: atom_id res chain seq x y z
N GLU A 1 0.64 25.80 12.34
CA GLU A 1 1.01 24.86 11.25
C GLU A 1 2.23 25.31 10.44
N THR A 2 2.36 26.56 10.01
CA THR A 2 3.54 27.01 9.22
C THR A 2 4.89 26.67 9.87
N GLU A 3 5.06 26.94 11.17
CA GLU A 3 6.29 26.60 11.89
C GLU A 3 6.56 25.08 11.90
N PHE A 4 5.52 24.26 12.01
CA PHE A 4 5.64 22.79 11.95
C PHE A 4 6.26 22.35 10.63
N PHE A 5 5.72 22.85 9.50
CA PHE A 5 6.23 22.50 8.18
C PHE A 5 7.65 23.02 7.93
N GLN A 6 8.00 24.20 8.44
CA GLN A 6 9.37 24.72 8.37
C GLN A 6 10.37 23.85 9.15
N ARG A 7 9.98 23.37 10.34
CA ARG A 7 10.80 22.43 11.13
C ARG A 7 10.91 21.08 10.44
N LEU A 8 9.82 20.60 9.84
CA LEU A 8 9.82 19.38 9.04
C LEU A 8 10.77 19.49 7.85
N ASP A 9 10.74 20.60 7.11
CA ASP A 9 11.68 20.86 6.01
C ASP A 9 13.13 20.78 6.47
N THR A 10 13.44 21.42 7.60
CA THR A 10 14.80 21.40 8.19
C THR A 10 15.25 19.96 8.49
N LEU A 11 14.37 19.13 9.06
CA LEU A 11 14.68 17.73 9.34
C LEU A 11 14.82 16.90 8.07
N MET A 12 13.98 17.16 7.06
CA MET A 12 14.06 16.47 5.77
C MET A 12 15.32 16.84 4.99
N ASP A 13 15.75 18.10 5.04
CA ASP A 13 16.99 18.56 4.41
C ASP A 13 18.20 17.85 5.03
N LEU A 14 18.22 17.76 6.37
CA LEU A 14 19.25 17.02 7.11
C LEU A 14 19.25 15.53 6.76
N ALA A 15 18.07 14.91 6.64
CA ALA A 15 17.96 13.52 6.23
C ALA A 15 18.49 13.30 4.80
N LYS A 16 18.14 14.18 3.85
CA LYS A 16 18.67 14.17 2.49
C LYS A 16 20.19 14.30 2.48
N ASP A 17 20.76 15.27 3.20
CA ASP A 17 22.22 15.44 3.28
C ASP A 17 22.92 14.19 3.86
N SER A 18 22.34 13.57 4.88
CA SER A 18 22.84 12.32 5.43
C SER A 18 22.80 11.17 4.41
N LEU A 19 21.70 11.03 3.67
CA LEU A 19 21.53 9.99 2.65
C LEU A 19 22.50 10.17 1.48
N GLU A 20 22.69 11.40 1.01
CA GLU A 20 23.67 11.73 -0.04
C GLU A 20 25.11 11.42 0.41
N CYS A 21 25.47 11.76 1.65
CA CYS A 21 26.76 11.41 2.21
C CYS A 21 26.98 9.89 2.23
N LYS A 22 26.00 9.12 2.74
CA LYS A 22 26.06 7.66 2.78
C LYS A 22 26.17 7.04 1.40
N ARG A 23 25.40 7.54 0.42
CA ARG A 23 25.43 7.07 -0.96
C ARG A 23 26.83 7.21 -1.57
N LYS A 24 27.49 8.34 -1.37
CA LYS A 24 28.87 8.58 -1.83
C LYS A 24 29.86 7.58 -1.23
N VAL A 25 29.76 7.33 0.09
CA VAL A 25 30.62 6.37 0.78
C VAL A 25 30.40 4.95 0.28
N ILE A 26 29.15 4.51 0.16
CA ILE A 26 28.79 3.16 -0.30
C ILE A 26 29.24 2.95 -1.76
N GLN A 27 29.07 3.95 -2.63
CA GLN A 27 29.58 3.88 -4.00
C GLN A 27 31.11 3.76 -4.03
N SER A 28 31.83 4.54 -3.22
CA SER A 28 33.29 4.43 -3.13
C SER A 28 33.75 3.03 -2.71
N TRP A 29 33.05 2.38 -1.78
CA TRP A 29 33.33 1.00 -1.37
C TRP A 29 33.03 -0.01 -2.47
N LEU A 30 31.96 0.18 -3.24
CA LEU A 30 31.66 -0.65 -4.41
C LEU A 30 32.77 -0.53 -5.47
N ASP A 31 33.22 0.69 -5.76
CA ASP A 31 34.25 0.96 -6.76
C ASP A 31 35.58 0.31 -6.35
N GLN A 32 35.93 0.38 -5.06
CA GLN A 32 37.09 -0.30 -4.45
C GLN A 32 36.97 -1.83 -4.40
N GLY A 33 35.80 -2.39 -4.72
CA GLY A 33 35.59 -3.85 -4.76
C GLY A 33 35.28 -4.50 -3.41
N LEU A 34 34.88 -3.71 -2.40
CA LEU A 34 34.50 -4.24 -1.08
C LEU A 34 33.16 -5.01 -1.09
N PHE A 35 32.41 -4.91 -2.19
CA PHE A 35 31.19 -5.69 -2.42
C PHE A 35 31.33 -6.58 -3.66
N PRO A 36 32.16 -7.63 -3.63
CA PRO A 36 32.51 -8.41 -4.82
C PRO A 36 31.29 -9.07 -5.49
N TYR A 37 30.36 -9.61 -4.68
CA TYR A 37 29.11 -10.18 -5.19
C TYR A 37 28.20 -9.11 -5.79
N THR A 38 28.01 -7.98 -5.11
CA THR A 38 27.20 -6.87 -5.63
C THR A 38 27.77 -6.32 -6.93
N LYS A 39 29.08 -6.03 -6.96
CA LYS A 39 29.79 -5.47 -8.12
C LYS A 39 29.66 -6.34 -9.37
N ARG A 40 29.48 -7.65 -9.20
CA ARG A 40 29.27 -8.60 -10.30
C ARG A 40 27.95 -8.39 -11.04
N TYR A 41 26.92 -7.86 -10.38
CA TYR A 41 25.56 -7.69 -10.91
C TYR A 41 25.07 -6.24 -10.94
N LEU A 42 25.64 -5.39 -10.09
CA LEU A 42 25.26 -3.99 -9.89
C LEU A 42 26.53 -3.14 -9.96
N HIS A 43 26.61 -2.29 -10.98
CA HIS A 43 27.72 -1.37 -11.18
C HIS A 43 27.49 0.01 -10.55
N THR A 44 26.21 0.38 -10.34
CA THR A 44 25.81 1.65 -9.76
C THR A 44 24.59 1.47 -8.86
N PHE A 45 24.35 2.45 -7.98
CA PHE A 45 23.15 2.53 -7.15
C PHE A 45 22.07 3.47 -7.71
N ASN A 46 22.14 3.83 -9.00
CA ASN A 46 21.23 4.82 -9.60
C ASN A 46 19.75 4.38 -9.56
N ASN A 47 19.50 3.07 -9.57
CA ASN A 47 18.16 2.50 -9.47
C ASN A 47 17.70 2.23 -8.02
N HIS A 48 18.48 2.67 -7.02
CA HIS A 48 18.14 2.50 -5.61
C HIS A 48 17.62 3.79 -5.03
N PHE A 49 16.51 3.70 -4.29
CA PHE A 49 15.92 4.85 -3.62
C PHE A 49 16.71 5.24 -2.36
N SER A 50 16.82 6.55 -2.15
CA SER A 50 17.13 7.16 -0.86
C SER A 50 15.81 7.35 -0.10
N THR A 51 15.60 6.53 0.93
CA THR A 51 14.32 6.49 1.63
C THR A 51 14.28 7.44 2.82
N ILE A 52 13.27 8.29 2.84
CA ILE A 52 12.89 9.07 4.04
C ILE A 52 11.55 8.52 4.50
N GLY A 53 11.45 8.20 5.77
CA GLY A 53 10.23 7.69 6.37
C GLY A 53 9.89 8.39 7.67
N LEU A 54 8.72 8.06 8.20
CA LEU A 54 8.18 8.66 9.42
C LEU A 54 7.64 7.58 10.36
N VAL A 55 7.45 7.96 11.61
CA VAL A 55 6.83 7.14 12.66
C VAL A 55 6.10 8.05 13.64
N GLY A 56 4.98 7.59 14.20
CA GLY A 56 4.29 8.26 15.30
C GLY A 56 3.40 9.43 14.88
N MET A 57 2.75 9.37 13.71
CA MET A 57 1.81 10.43 13.33
C MET A 57 0.58 10.48 14.24
N HIS A 58 0.20 9.38 14.88
CA HIS A 58 -0.86 9.40 15.89
C HIS A 58 -0.47 10.29 17.08
N GLU A 59 0.71 10.05 17.66
CA GLU A 59 1.21 10.84 18.78
C GLU A 59 1.53 12.28 18.36
N CYS A 60 1.98 12.49 17.12
CA CYS A 60 2.10 13.83 16.53
C CYS A 60 0.77 14.59 16.56
N CYS A 61 -0.32 13.98 16.07
CA CYS A 61 -1.65 14.59 16.12
C CYS A 61 -2.11 14.86 17.56
N LEU A 62 -1.89 13.92 18.48
CA LEU A 62 -2.28 14.10 19.89
C LEU A 62 -1.57 15.28 20.56
N ASN A 63 -0.28 15.47 20.30
CA ASN A 63 0.49 16.55 20.94
C ASN A 63 0.35 17.89 20.21
N PHE A 64 0.18 17.88 18.88
CA PHE A 64 0.14 19.10 18.08
C PHE A 64 -1.28 19.64 17.86
N LEU A 65 -2.25 18.75 17.63
CA LEU A 65 -3.65 19.11 17.38
C LEU A 65 -4.57 18.87 18.57
N HIS A 66 -4.09 18.16 19.60
CA HIS A 66 -4.93 17.65 20.70
C HIS A 66 -6.08 16.77 20.21
N GLN A 67 -5.87 16.07 19.10
CA GLN A 67 -6.85 15.17 18.49
C GLN A 67 -6.18 13.90 17.97
N SER A 68 -6.92 12.80 17.97
CA SER A 68 -6.46 11.53 17.38
C SER A 68 -6.26 11.69 15.87
N ILE A 69 -5.33 10.92 15.29
CA ILE A 69 -5.23 10.73 13.84
C ILE A 69 -6.57 10.34 13.20
N ALA A 70 -7.43 9.64 13.94
CA ALA A 70 -8.75 9.21 13.49
C ALA A 70 -9.80 10.33 13.42
N SER A 71 -9.54 11.50 13.99
CA SER A 71 -10.45 12.64 13.83
C SER A 71 -10.35 13.19 12.41
N GLU A 72 -11.40 13.87 11.94
CA GLU A 72 -11.39 14.51 10.62
C GLU A 72 -10.21 15.49 10.47
N ALA A 73 -9.93 16.30 11.49
CA ALA A 73 -8.80 17.22 11.46
C ALA A 73 -7.44 16.50 11.52
N GLY A 74 -7.34 15.42 12.31
CA GLY A 74 -6.15 14.58 12.39
C GLY A 74 -5.84 13.91 11.05
N HIS A 75 -6.85 13.28 10.44
CA HIS A 75 -6.75 12.64 9.14
C HIS A 75 -6.33 13.64 8.06
N ALA A 76 -7.02 14.79 7.98
CA ALA A 76 -6.68 15.85 7.03
C ALA A 76 -5.26 16.41 7.25
N PHE A 77 -4.82 16.56 8.50
CA PHE A 77 -3.47 17.02 8.81
C PHE A 77 -2.40 16.02 8.35
N VAL A 78 -2.56 14.73 8.66
CA VAL A 78 -1.62 13.69 8.20
C VAL A 78 -1.51 13.68 6.68
N GLN A 79 -2.63 13.82 5.98
CA GLN A 79 -2.63 13.95 4.53
C GLN A 79 -1.79 15.13 4.04
N ARG A 80 -1.92 16.32 4.65
CA ARG A 80 -1.09 17.49 4.33
C ARG A 80 0.40 17.23 4.59
N VAL A 81 0.73 16.57 5.71
CA VAL A 81 2.11 16.20 6.06
C VAL A 81 2.71 15.28 5.00
N LEU A 82 2.02 14.20 4.65
CA LEU A 82 2.51 13.24 3.64
C LEU A 82 2.68 13.88 2.26
N LEU A 83 1.74 14.73 1.84
CA LEU A 83 1.84 15.46 0.58
C LEU A 83 3.02 16.43 0.58
N HIS A 84 3.20 17.20 1.65
CA HIS A 84 4.32 18.12 1.82
C HIS A 84 5.66 17.38 1.75
N MET A 85 5.80 16.26 2.47
CA MET A 85 6.99 15.43 2.40
C MET A 85 7.23 14.92 0.98
N ARG A 86 6.20 14.44 0.29
CA ARG A 86 6.32 13.93 -1.08
C ARG A 86 6.77 15.01 -2.07
N ASP A 87 6.24 16.22 -1.97
CA ASP A 87 6.69 17.35 -2.80
C ASP A 87 8.15 17.70 -2.52
N ARG A 88 8.55 17.71 -1.25
CA ARG A 88 9.95 17.94 -0.87
C ARG A 88 10.88 16.87 -1.42
N LEU A 89 10.47 15.60 -1.41
CA LEU A 89 11.24 14.51 -2.01
C LEU A 89 11.40 14.67 -3.53
N ARG A 90 10.35 15.12 -4.24
CA ARG A 90 10.46 15.44 -5.68
C ARG A 90 11.55 16.48 -5.93
N ASP A 91 11.57 17.55 -5.14
CA ASP A 91 12.59 18.59 -5.26
C ASP A 91 14.01 18.02 -5.01
N TYR A 92 14.17 17.07 -4.09
CA TYR A 92 15.45 16.41 -3.87
C TYR A 92 15.87 15.55 -5.06
N GLN A 93 14.94 14.83 -5.71
CA GLN A 93 15.26 14.07 -6.90
C GLN A 93 15.75 14.97 -8.03
N GLU A 94 15.08 16.10 -8.27
CA GLU A 94 15.48 17.07 -9.30
C GLU A 94 16.84 17.69 -9.01
N LYS A 95 17.11 18.04 -7.74
CA LYS A 95 18.38 18.68 -7.32
C LYS A 95 19.57 17.73 -7.34
N THR A 96 19.37 16.48 -6.95
CA THR A 96 20.47 15.51 -6.73
C THR A 96 20.65 14.53 -7.88
N GLY A 97 19.61 14.31 -8.69
CA GLY A 97 19.57 13.25 -9.69
C GLY A 97 19.37 11.85 -9.12
N ASN A 98 19.22 11.69 -7.80
CA ASN A 98 18.98 10.40 -7.16
C ASN A 98 17.47 10.16 -6.94
N LEU A 99 17.08 8.89 -6.91
CA LEU A 99 15.70 8.51 -6.60
C LEU A 99 15.42 8.64 -5.09
N TYR A 100 14.25 9.15 -4.73
CA TYR A 100 13.78 9.29 -3.35
C TYR A 100 12.36 8.74 -3.20
N ASN A 101 12.06 8.11 -2.07
CA ASN A 101 10.72 7.63 -1.76
C ASN A 101 10.33 7.91 -0.31
N LEU A 102 9.02 8.05 -0.10
CA LEU A 102 8.40 8.19 1.20
C LEU A 102 7.95 6.81 1.68
N GLU A 103 8.49 6.35 2.81
CA GLU A 103 8.18 5.02 3.34
C GLU A 103 7.46 5.07 4.69
N SER A 104 6.46 4.21 4.82
CA SER A 104 5.83 3.87 6.08
C SER A 104 6.80 2.97 6.85
N THR A 105 7.71 3.58 7.62
CA THR A 105 8.82 2.88 8.27
C THR A 105 8.29 1.82 9.25
N PRO A 106 8.71 0.54 9.13
CA PRO A 106 8.29 -0.51 10.07
C PRO A 106 8.72 -0.26 11.52
N ALA A 107 9.76 0.56 11.73
CA ALA A 107 10.15 1.14 13.02
C ALA A 107 10.21 0.17 14.22
N GLU A 108 10.52 -1.12 14.04
CA GLU A 108 10.45 -2.15 15.10
C GLU A 108 11.15 -1.74 16.39
N GLY A 109 12.43 -1.38 16.30
CA GLY A 109 13.21 -0.86 17.43
C GLY A 109 13.06 0.66 17.61
N THR A 110 12.89 1.39 16.51
CA THR A 110 12.86 2.85 16.51
C THR A 110 11.63 3.42 17.23
N SER A 111 10.45 2.80 17.06
CA SER A 111 9.20 3.19 17.70
C SER A 111 9.34 3.26 19.23
N TYR A 112 9.84 2.19 19.86
CA TYR A 112 10.09 2.17 21.31
C TYR A 112 11.24 3.11 21.71
N ARG A 113 12.35 3.09 20.96
CA ARG A 113 13.55 3.84 21.31
C ARG A 113 13.32 5.35 21.31
N LEU A 114 12.67 5.88 20.27
CA LEU A 114 12.40 7.32 20.16
C LEU A 114 11.38 7.75 21.21
N ALA A 115 10.26 7.03 21.33
CA ALA A 115 9.23 7.32 22.34
C ALA A 115 9.82 7.41 23.76
N LYS A 116 10.68 6.46 24.13
CA LYS A 116 11.38 6.46 25.42
C LYS A 116 12.32 7.65 25.62
N ILE A 117 13.07 8.05 24.59
CA ILE A 117 13.96 9.23 24.66
C ILE A 117 13.10 10.49 24.84
N ASP A 118 12.06 10.63 24.02
CA ASP A 118 11.20 11.81 24.03
C ASP A 118 10.39 11.89 25.34
N LYS A 119 9.94 10.77 25.91
CA LYS A 119 9.26 10.76 27.22
C LYS A 119 10.16 11.24 28.36
N LYS A 120 11.46 10.93 28.27
CA LYS A 120 12.46 11.40 29.23
C LYS A 120 12.73 12.90 29.09
N MET A 121 12.76 13.41 27.86
CA MET A 121 12.99 14.83 27.58
C MET A 121 11.75 15.68 27.82
N PHE A 122 10.57 15.13 27.56
CA PHE A 122 9.27 15.78 27.62
C PHE A 122 8.29 14.88 28.39
N PRO A 123 8.31 14.92 29.75
CA PRO A 123 7.48 14.05 30.58
C PRO A 123 5.98 14.16 30.32
N GLU A 124 5.50 15.36 29.98
CA GLU A 124 4.09 15.64 29.68
C GLU A 124 3.65 15.18 28.28
N MET A 125 4.58 14.73 27.44
CA MET A 125 4.26 14.33 26.07
C MET A 125 3.34 13.10 26.07
N ILE A 126 2.27 13.19 25.30
CA ILE A 126 1.29 12.13 25.12
C ILE A 126 1.89 11.09 24.18
N GLN A 127 1.90 9.83 24.60
CA GLN A 127 2.44 8.72 23.83
C GLN A 127 1.53 7.50 24.00
N SER A 128 1.55 6.59 23.04
CA SER A 128 0.89 5.29 23.20
C SER A 128 1.69 4.39 24.14
N GLY A 129 1.00 3.41 24.73
CA GLY A 129 1.54 2.55 25.76
C GLY A 129 1.33 3.11 27.17
N SER A 130 0.92 2.25 28.09
CA SER A 130 0.63 2.59 29.48
C SER A 130 1.81 2.31 30.42
N GLU A 131 2.51 1.19 30.19
CA GLU A 131 3.70 0.82 30.97
C GLU A 131 4.99 1.19 30.24
N ASP A 132 5.11 0.78 28.98
CA ASP A 132 6.26 1.06 28.12
C ASP A 132 5.82 1.90 26.92
N PRO A 133 6.36 3.13 26.76
CA PRO A 133 5.92 4.02 25.70
C PRO A 133 6.35 3.54 24.31
N TYR A 134 5.51 3.75 23.31
CA TYR A 134 5.85 3.51 21.91
C TYR A 134 5.19 4.53 20.99
N TYR A 135 5.73 4.66 19.77
CA TYR A 135 5.08 5.38 18.69
C TYR A 135 4.28 4.44 17.80
N THR A 136 3.04 4.82 17.51
CA THR A 136 2.20 4.13 16.52
C THR A 136 2.93 4.08 15.19
N ASN A 137 2.87 2.91 14.52
CA ASN A 137 3.69 2.68 13.35
C ASN A 137 3.33 3.65 12.22
N SER A 138 4.32 4.38 11.73
CA SER A 138 4.16 5.35 10.64
C SER A 138 2.98 6.32 10.85
N SER A 139 1.94 6.17 10.03
CA SER A 139 0.68 6.90 10.07
C SER A 139 -0.53 5.97 10.17
N ASN A 140 -0.32 4.81 10.80
CA ASN A 140 -1.40 3.87 11.08
C ASN A 140 -2.34 4.45 12.15
N LEU A 141 -3.54 3.90 12.20
CA LEU A 141 -4.44 4.09 13.34
C LEU A 141 -3.79 3.50 14.61
N PRO A 142 -4.11 4.04 15.80
CA PRO A 142 -3.70 3.40 17.04
C PRO A 142 -4.30 1.99 17.11
N VAL A 143 -3.56 1.08 17.73
CA VAL A 143 -3.84 -0.37 17.65
C VAL A 143 -5.11 -0.81 18.37
N ASP A 144 -5.68 0.07 19.17
CA ASP A 144 -6.91 -0.10 19.96
C ASP A 144 -8.10 0.70 19.40
N TYR A 145 -8.01 1.20 18.15
CA TYR A 145 -9.01 2.08 17.56
C TYR A 145 -10.35 1.40 17.24
N THR A 146 -10.33 0.33 16.44
CA THR A 146 -11.54 -0.37 15.96
C THR A 146 -11.25 -1.84 15.67
N SER A 147 -12.26 -2.69 15.86
CA SER A 147 -12.26 -4.08 15.39
C SER A 147 -12.88 -4.23 14.00
N ASN A 148 -13.42 -3.16 13.41
CA ASN A 148 -13.97 -3.19 12.06
C ASN A 148 -12.88 -2.92 11.00
N VAL A 149 -12.56 -3.94 10.20
CA VAL A 149 -11.49 -3.83 9.19
C VAL A 149 -11.81 -2.80 8.11
N PHE A 150 -13.08 -2.65 7.73
CA PHE A 150 -13.48 -1.73 6.67
C PHE A 150 -13.53 -0.29 7.15
N GLU A 151 -13.90 -0.05 8.40
CA GLU A 151 -13.75 1.27 9.03
C GLU A 151 -12.28 1.71 9.04
N ALA A 152 -11.38 0.82 9.46
CA ALA A 152 -9.95 1.10 9.44
C ALA A 152 -9.42 1.33 8.02
N LEU A 153 -9.91 0.58 7.03
CA LEU A 153 -9.55 0.74 5.61
C LEU A 153 -10.06 2.05 5.01
N GLU A 154 -11.28 2.51 5.33
CA GLU A 154 -11.79 3.81 4.88
C GLU A 154 -10.85 4.94 5.32
N HIS A 155 -10.45 4.93 6.58
CA HIS A 155 -9.51 5.92 7.08
C HIS A 155 -8.12 5.78 6.42
N GLN A 156 -7.61 4.55 6.34
CA GLN A 156 -6.23 4.30 5.91
C GLN A 156 -6.02 4.41 4.41
N GLU A 157 -7.04 4.23 3.56
CA GLU A 157 -6.89 4.25 2.11
C GLU A 157 -6.21 5.53 1.60
N GLU A 158 -6.72 6.70 2.00
CA GLU A 158 -6.16 7.98 1.54
C GLU A 158 -4.76 8.25 2.07
N ILE A 159 -4.42 7.72 3.24
CA ILE A 159 -3.12 7.90 3.88
C ILE A 159 -2.09 6.98 3.24
N GLN A 160 -2.41 5.68 3.15
CA GLN A 160 -1.51 4.64 2.65
C GLN A 160 -1.15 4.87 1.17
N THR A 161 -2.08 5.39 0.37
CA THR A 161 -1.85 5.70 -1.06
C THR A 161 -0.96 6.91 -1.31
N LYS A 162 -0.60 7.69 -0.28
CA LYS A 162 0.31 8.84 -0.42
C LYS A 162 1.78 8.45 -0.27
N TYR A 163 2.08 7.28 0.31
CA TYR A 163 3.42 6.73 0.33
C TYR A 163 3.85 6.34 -1.09
N THR A 164 5.10 6.64 -1.44
CA THR A 164 5.70 6.28 -2.74
C THR A 164 6.70 5.13 -2.61
N GLY A 165 7.01 4.72 -1.37
CA GLY A 165 7.81 3.56 -1.02
C GLY A 165 6.99 2.45 -0.37
N GLY A 166 7.62 1.71 0.55
CA GLY A 166 6.97 0.63 1.27
C GLY A 166 5.82 1.11 2.16
N THR A 167 4.67 0.46 2.03
CA THR A 167 3.58 0.60 3.00
C THR A 167 2.84 -0.71 3.14
N VAL A 168 2.15 -0.92 4.26
CA VAL A 168 1.41 -2.15 4.52
C VAL A 168 0.25 -1.88 5.48
N PHE A 169 -0.92 -2.39 5.12
CA PHE A 169 -2.05 -2.51 6.03
C PHE A 169 -2.13 -3.94 6.58
N HIS A 170 -1.99 -4.07 7.90
CA HIS A 170 -2.06 -5.36 8.57
C HIS A 170 -3.48 -5.62 9.05
N VAL A 171 -4.10 -6.68 8.52
CA VAL A 171 -5.34 -7.21 9.06
C VAL A 171 -4.98 -8.24 10.12
N PHE A 172 -4.87 -7.81 11.38
CA PHE A 172 -4.63 -8.70 12.52
C PHE A 172 -5.92 -9.43 12.91
N LEU A 173 -6.02 -10.74 12.66
CA LEU A 173 -7.28 -11.51 12.81
C LEU A 173 -7.43 -12.26 14.15
N GLY A 174 -6.55 -12.02 15.12
CA GLY A 174 -6.59 -12.72 16.40
C GLY A 174 -6.40 -14.22 16.24
N GLU A 175 -7.21 -15.01 16.94
CA GLU A 175 -7.07 -16.47 17.00
C GLU A 175 -7.59 -17.21 15.77
N ALA A 176 -8.48 -16.56 15.01
CA ALA A 176 -9.10 -17.16 13.84
C ALA A 176 -8.20 -16.96 12.61
N LEU A 177 -7.66 -18.06 12.09
CA LEU A 177 -7.51 -18.13 10.64
C LEU A 177 -8.92 -18.26 10.07
N PRO A 178 -9.43 -17.29 9.29
CA PRO A 178 -10.65 -17.53 8.54
C PRO A 178 -10.41 -18.77 7.69
N ASP A 179 -11.45 -19.60 7.56
CA ASP A 179 -11.43 -20.67 6.57
C ASP A 179 -11.05 -20.09 5.20
N ALA A 180 -10.52 -20.93 4.32
CA ALA A 180 -9.98 -20.45 3.05
C ALA A 180 -10.98 -19.60 2.24
N GLN A 181 -12.27 -19.90 2.35
CA GLN A 181 -13.32 -19.17 1.65
C GLN A 181 -13.59 -17.80 2.29
N SER A 182 -13.64 -17.72 3.62
CA SER A 182 -13.76 -16.43 4.34
C SER A 182 -12.54 -15.54 4.09
N CYS A 183 -11.33 -16.10 4.09
CA CYS A 183 -10.11 -15.36 3.78
C CYS A 183 -10.13 -14.81 2.35
N ARG A 184 -10.50 -15.66 1.38
CA ARG A 184 -10.64 -15.27 -0.03
C ARG A 184 -11.67 -14.15 -0.20
N THR A 185 -12.80 -14.26 0.48
CA THR A 185 -13.88 -13.26 0.41
C THR A 185 -13.41 -11.93 0.98
N LEU A 186 -12.75 -11.93 2.14
CA LEU A 186 -12.19 -10.73 2.74
C LEU A 186 -11.18 -10.07 1.80
N VAL A 187 -10.19 -10.82 1.30
CA VAL A 187 -9.18 -10.29 0.38
C VAL A 187 -9.84 -9.71 -0.87
N ARG A 188 -10.81 -10.41 -1.47
CA ARG A 188 -11.57 -9.92 -2.63
C ARG A 188 -12.28 -8.60 -2.30
N LYS A 189 -13.00 -8.52 -1.18
CA LYS A 189 -13.68 -7.29 -0.76
C LYS A 189 -12.70 -6.14 -0.62
N ILE A 190 -11.53 -6.37 -0.03
CA ILE A 190 -10.52 -5.32 0.14
C ILE A 190 -9.98 -4.84 -1.22
N VAL A 191 -9.48 -5.74 -2.06
CA VAL A 191 -8.83 -5.35 -3.32
C VAL A 191 -9.80 -4.81 -4.37
N SER A 192 -11.09 -5.15 -4.29
CA SER A 192 -12.13 -4.61 -5.19
C SER A 192 -12.65 -3.25 -4.77
N ASN A 193 -12.44 -2.83 -3.52
CA ASN A 193 -13.04 -1.61 -2.95
C ASN A 193 -12.04 -0.57 -2.44
N TYR A 194 -10.76 -0.94 -2.31
CA TYR A 194 -9.71 -0.09 -1.76
C TYR A 194 -8.43 -0.17 -2.57
N ARG A 195 -7.71 0.94 -2.64
CA ARG A 195 -6.46 1.10 -3.40
C ARG A 195 -5.20 0.96 -2.55
N VAL A 196 -5.31 0.33 -1.38
CA VAL A 196 -4.18 0.12 -0.48
C VAL A 196 -3.12 -0.76 -1.17
N PRO A 197 -1.85 -0.30 -1.29
CA PRO A 197 -0.85 -0.99 -2.12
C PRO A 197 -0.49 -2.40 -1.66
N TYR A 198 -0.52 -2.64 -0.35
CA TYR A 198 -0.17 -3.92 0.23
C TYR A 198 -1.00 -4.18 1.48
N VAL A 199 -1.67 -5.33 1.48
CA VAL A 199 -2.49 -5.82 2.58
C VAL A 199 -1.94 -7.17 3.00
N SER A 200 -1.89 -7.41 4.31
CA SER A 200 -1.50 -8.71 4.86
C SER A 200 -2.59 -9.24 5.79
N ILE A 201 -2.81 -10.55 5.71
CA ILE A 201 -3.67 -11.28 6.65
C ILE A 201 -2.76 -11.89 7.72
N SER A 202 -2.97 -11.49 8.98
CA SER A 202 -2.03 -11.74 10.08
C SER A 202 -2.72 -12.38 11.29
N PRO A 203 -3.01 -13.69 11.26
CA PRO A 203 -3.45 -14.43 12.44
C PRO A 203 -2.35 -14.54 13.50
N THR A 204 -2.76 -14.66 14.76
CA THR A 204 -1.89 -15.08 15.87
C THR A 204 -2.02 -16.60 16.04
N PHE A 205 -0.89 -17.28 16.25
CA PHE A 205 -0.87 -18.71 16.47
C PHE A 205 0.26 -19.08 17.42
N SER A 206 0.16 -20.26 18.03
CA SER A 206 1.14 -20.75 19.00
C SER A 206 1.81 -22.03 18.51
N VAL A 207 3.07 -22.27 18.89
CA VAL A 207 3.83 -23.45 18.46
C VAL A 207 4.39 -24.18 19.67
N CYS A 208 4.05 -25.47 19.80
CA CYS A 208 4.69 -26.40 20.73
C CYS A 208 5.84 -27.10 20.00
N GLY A 209 7.01 -27.17 20.64
CA GLY A 209 8.18 -27.85 20.06
C GLY A 209 7.96 -29.34 19.76
N THR A 210 7.00 -29.99 20.45
CA THR A 210 6.67 -31.41 20.25
C THR A 210 5.44 -31.62 19.38
N HIS A 211 4.36 -30.87 19.61
CA HIS A 211 3.06 -31.11 18.98
C HIS A 211 2.74 -30.18 17.80
N GLY A 212 3.60 -29.20 17.52
CA GLY A 212 3.45 -28.29 16.40
C GLY A 212 2.49 -27.13 16.67
N ARG A 213 1.87 -26.63 15.59
CA ARG A 213 1.06 -25.41 15.57
C ARG A 213 -0.31 -25.60 16.23
N CYS A 214 -0.73 -24.60 16.99
CA CYS A 214 -2.07 -24.43 17.55
C CYS A 214 -2.57 -23.03 17.16
N GLU A 215 -3.87 -22.91 16.97
CA GLU A 215 -4.53 -21.63 16.66
C GLU A 215 -4.60 -20.75 17.91
N GLY A 216 -4.52 -19.44 17.71
CA GLY A 216 -4.63 -18.49 18.81
C GLY A 216 -3.42 -18.36 19.73
N GLN A 217 -3.64 -17.61 20.80
CA GLN A 217 -2.64 -17.33 21.82
C GLN A 217 -2.79 -18.35 22.95
N VAL A 218 -2.10 -19.47 22.81
CA VAL A 218 -2.11 -20.57 23.76
C VAL A 218 -0.77 -20.58 24.47
N GLU A 219 -0.76 -20.34 25.78
CA GLU A 219 0.48 -20.29 26.57
C GLU A 219 1.02 -21.69 26.89
N HIS A 220 0.14 -22.68 27.08
CA HIS A 220 0.49 -24.04 27.46
C HIS A 220 -0.16 -25.06 26.51
N CYS A 221 0.64 -26.01 26.04
CA CYS A 221 0.18 -26.99 25.07
C CYS A 221 -0.94 -27.86 25.66
N PRO A 222 -2.12 -27.96 25.02
CA PRO A 222 -3.23 -28.76 25.56
C PRO A 222 -2.93 -30.27 25.57
N LYS A 223 -1.88 -30.72 24.90
CA LYS A 223 -1.49 -32.15 24.79
C LYS A 223 -0.40 -32.57 25.79
N CYS A 224 0.60 -31.74 26.08
CA CYS A 224 1.69 -32.06 27.03
C CYS A 224 1.89 -31.07 28.17
N GLY A 225 1.16 -29.95 28.20
CA GLY A 225 1.33 -28.90 29.21
C GLY A 225 2.61 -28.08 29.08
N SER A 226 3.45 -28.30 28.06
CA SER A 226 4.65 -27.49 27.86
C SER A 226 4.32 -26.05 27.48
N GLU A 227 5.16 -25.09 27.85
CA GLU A 227 5.08 -23.72 27.34
C GLU A 227 5.10 -23.70 25.81
N MET A 228 4.31 -22.81 25.21
CA MET A 228 4.23 -22.62 23.76
C MET A 228 4.80 -21.27 23.34
N GLU A 229 5.35 -21.22 22.13
CA GLU A 229 5.79 -19.97 21.53
C GLU A 229 4.64 -19.31 20.77
N VAL A 230 4.17 -18.17 21.28
CA VAL A 230 3.16 -17.35 20.60
C VAL A 230 3.84 -16.57 19.47
N TYR A 231 3.41 -16.78 18.23
CA TYR A 231 3.83 -16.07 17.04
C TYR A 231 2.74 -15.11 16.58
N SER A 232 3.15 -13.87 16.34
CA SER A 232 2.33 -12.89 15.63
C SER A 232 3.23 -12.09 14.69
N ARG A 233 2.63 -11.30 13.80
CA ARG A 233 3.38 -10.37 12.97
C ARG A 233 3.68 -9.12 13.79
N ILE A 234 4.96 -8.82 13.96
CA ILE A 234 5.40 -7.65 14.73
C ILE A 234 5.09 -6.38 13.93
N THR A 235 5.67 -6.29 12.75
CA THR A 235 5.47 -5.25 11.75
C THR A 235 5.52 -5.94 10.38
N GLY A 236 6.69 -6.29 9.85
CA GLY A 236 6.83 -6.90 8.53
C GLY A 236 6.77 -8.43 8.50
N TYR A 237 7.15 -9.13 9.58
CA TYR A 237 7.31 -10.59 9.59
C TYR A 237 6.86 -11.24 10.89
N TYR A 238 6.71 -12.57 10.87
CA TYR A 238 6.35 -13.35 12.06
C TYR A 238 7.55 -13.58 12.97
N ARG A 239 7.35 -13.32 14.26
CA ARG A 239 8.36 -13.56 15.29
C ARG A 239 7.67 -13.93 16.59
N ALA A 240 8.27 -14.83 17.38
CA ALA A 240 7.72 -15.16 18.69
C ALA A 240 7.70 -13.91 19.60
N VAL A 241 6.53 -13.64 20.20
CA VAL A 241 6.23 -12.43 20.98
C VAL A 241 7.20 -12.27 22.15
N LYS A 242 7.68 -13.36 22.74
CA LYS A 242 8.66 -13.32 23.84
C LYS A 242 9.94 -12.57 23.48
N PHE A 243 10.35 -12.56 22.20
CA PHE A 243 11.56 -11.88 21.71
C PHE A 243 11.33 -10.43 21.25
N TRP A 244 10.11 -9.90 21.38
CA TRP A 244 9.83 -8.53 20.99
C TRP A 244 10.39 -7.55 22.04
N ASN A 245 10.69 -6.33 21.60
CA ASN A 245 11.04 -5.26 22.54
C ASN A 245 9.83 -4.85 23.38
N LYS A 246 10.06 -4.15 24.49
CA LYS A 246 9.02 -3.81 25.45
C LYS A 246 7.88 -2.98 24.85
N GLY A 247 8.19 -1.95 24.06
CA GLY A 247 7.18 -1.14 23.38
C GLY A 247 6.32 -1.96 22.40
N LYS A 248 6.91 -2.92 21.67
CA LYS A 248 6.15 -3.82 20.79
C LYS A 248 5.31 -4.85 21.55
N LYS A 249 5.75 -5.28 22.73
CA LYS A 249 4.92 -6.12 23.63
C LYS A 249 3.74 -5.32 24.17
N GLU A 250 3.96 -4.06 24.54
CA GLU A 250 2.89 -3.16 24.98
C GLU A 250 1.89 -2.88 23.85
N GLU A 251 2.39 -2.58 22.64
CA GLU A 251 1.55 -2.44 21.44
C GLU A 251 0.71 -3.72 21.20
N PHE A 252 1.32 -4.90 21.29
CA PHE A 252 0.61 -6.17 21.12
C PHE A 252 -0.48 -6.38 22.17
N ARG A 253 -0.23 -5.98 23.43
CA ARG A 253 -1.17 -6.12 24.53
C ARG A 253 -2.41 -5.23 24.36
N HIS A 254 -2.25 -4.04 23.77
CA HIS A 254 -3.35 -3.12 23.50
C HIS A 254 -4.05 -3.39 22.17
N ARG A 255 -3.45 -4.19 21.30
CA ARG A 255 -3.93 -4.43 19.94
C ARG A 255 -5.30 -5.10 19.94
N LEU A 256 -6.30 -4.37 19.44
CA LEU A 256 -7.56 -4.95 19.04
C LEU A 256 -7.39 -5.70 17.72
N THR A 257 -7.89 -6.92 17.67
CA THR A 257 -7.90 -7.73 16.45
C THR A 257 -9.17 -7.45 15.66
N TYR A 258 -9.06 -7.46 14.33
CA TYR A 258 -10.20 -7.26 13.46
C TYR A 258 -11.11 -8.47 13.48
N ASP A 259 -12.41 -8.19 13.61
CA ASP A 259 -13.46 -9.19 13.47
C ASP A 259 -13.91 -9.20 12.01
N ALA A 260 -13.27 -10.06 11.21
CA ALA A 260 -13.59 -10.16 9.78
C ALA A 260 -15.04 -10.63 9.53
N ALA A 261 -15.67 -11.33 10.47
CA ALA A 261 -17.02 -11.87 10.29
C ALA A 261 -18.09 -10.78 10.48
N HIS A 262 -17.88 -9.88 11.43
CA HIS A 262 -18.81 -8.78 11.74
C HIS A 262 -18.36 -7.42 11.17
N SER A 263 -17.29 -7.38 10.39
CA SER A 263 -16.90 -6.18 9.66
C SER A 263 -17.78 -6.00 8.42
N HIS A 264 -18.42 -4.85 8.31
CA HIS A 264 -19.31 -4.52 7.20
C HIS A 264 -18.71 -3.44 6.30
N LEU A 265 -18.83 -3.61 4.98
CA LEU A 265 -18.50 -2.57 4.02
C LEU A 265 -19.44 -1.37 4.22
N PRO A 266 -18.94 -0.13 4.11
CA PRO A 266 -19.81 1.04 4.12
C PRO A 266 -20.82 1.01 2.97
N PHE A 267 -21.98 1.64 3.20
CA PHE A 267 -23.02 1.79 2.18
C PHE A 267 -22.46 2.43 0.91
N GLY A 268 -22.73 1.83 -0.25
CA GLY A 268 -22.31 2.33 -1.57
C GLY A 268 -21.02 1.71 -2.13
N LYS A 269 -20.27 0.93 -1.34
CA LYS A 269 -19.19 0.07 -1.85
C LYS A 269 -19.75 -1.28 -2.31
N ASN A 270 -19.09 -1.90 -3.28
CA ASN A 270 -19.57 -3.15 -3.89
C ASN A 270 -19.46 -4.30 -2.89
N ASP A 271 -20.59 -4.68 -2.29
CA ASP A 271 -20.69 -5.93 -1.55
C ASP A 271 -20.84 -7.06 -2.57
N ALA A 272 -19.71 -7.54 -3.09
CA ALA A 272 -19.64 -8.62 -4.08
C ALA A 272 -20.03 -10.00 -3.48
N THR A 273 -20.96 -10.03 -2.52
CA THR A 273 -21.52 -11.20 -1.83
C THR A 273 -22.93 -11.53 -2.30
N SER A 274 -23.63 -10.64 -3.01
CA SER A 274 -24.99 -10.90 -3.52
C SER A 274 -25.03 -11.49 -4.94
N GLY A 275 -23.99 -12.24 -5.33
CA GLY A 275 -23.96 -13.08 -6.51
C GLY A 275 -23.64 -14.50 -6.09
N GLY A 276 -24.66 -15.32 -5.89
CA GLY A 276 -24.51 -16.74 -5.55
C GLY A 276 -23.54 -17.42 -6.50
N CYS A 277 -22.58 -18.15 -5.95
CA CYS A 277 -21.68 -18.98 -6.73
C CYS A 277 -22.39 -20.31 -7.05
N GLU A 278 -23.26 -20.32 -8.05
CA GLU A 278 -23.56 -21.56 -8.77
C GLU A 278 -22.39 -21.85 -9.73
N ALA A 279 -21.22 -22.16 -9.18
CA ALA A 279 -20.06 -22.58 -9.98
C ALA A 279 -19.05 -23.38 -9.14
N GLU A 280 -19.52 -24.26 -8.25
CA GLU A 280 -18.63 -25.17 -7.49
C GLU A 280 -18.39 -26.54 -8.16
N SER A 281 -18.76 -26.73 -9.43
CA SER A 281 -18.38 -27.97 -10.17
C SER A 281 -17.54 -27.77 -11.44
N ALA A 282 -17.12 -26.54 -11.77
CA ALA A 282 -16.45 -26.25 -13.05
C ALA A 282 -14.96 -25.85 -12.90
N CYS A 283 -14.25 -26.32 -11.88
CA CYS A 283 -12.80 -26.06 -11.73
C CYS A 283 -11.92 -26.83 -12.74
N CYS A 284 -12.50 -27.42 -13.79
CA CYS A 284 -11.77 -28.08 -14.86
C CYS A 284 -12.34 -27.83 -16.27
N GLU A 285 -13.01 -26.70 -16.50
CA GLU A 285 -13.38 -26.30 -17.86
C GLU A 285 -12.85 -24.90 -18.20
N THR A 286 -12.03 -24.85 -19.25
CA THR A 286 -11.59 -23.63 -19.93
C THR A 286 -12.81 -22.79 -20.30
N LYS A 287 -13.05 -21.68 -19.60
CA LYS A 287 -14.06 -20.71 -20.04
C LYS A 287 -13.58 -20.11 -21.36
N GLN A 288 -14.24 -20.48 -22.45
CA GLN A 288 -14.21 -19.70 -23.69
C GLN A 288 -14.80 -18.32 -23.37
N GLU A 289 -13.97 -17.29 -23.44
CA GLU A 289 -14.45 -15.90 -23.49
C GLU A 289 -15.29 -15.74 -24.75
N ASP A 290 -16.44 -15.05 -24.64
CA ASP A 290 -17.24 -14.73 -25.82
C ASP A 290 -16.37 -13.94 -26.80
N PRO A 291 -16.33 -14.31 -28.09
CA PRO A 291 -15.46 -13.66 -29.05
C PRO A 291 -15.82 -12.18 -29.19
N MET A 292 -14.81 -11.32 -29.09
CA MET A 292 -14.96 -9.87 -29.23
C MET A 292 -15.67 -9.56 -30.56
N PRO A 293 -16.70 -8.68 -30.58
CA PRO A 293 -17.43 -8.36 -31.80
C PRO A 293 -16.49 -7.87 -32.90
N ALA A 294 -16.66 -8.34 -34.13
CA ALA A 294 -15.86 -7.87 -35.25
C ALA A 294 -16.15 -6.38 -35.53
N VAL A 295 -15.09 -5.56 -35.61
CA VAL A 295 -15.19 -4.15 -36.00
C VAL A 295 -14.87 -3.99 -37.49
N GLN A 296 -15.68 -3.20 -38.21
CA GLN A 296 -15.43 -2.86 -39.62
C GLN A 296 -14.40 -1.73 -39.77
N GLN A 297 -14.26 -0.88 -38.75
CA GLN A 297 -13.33 0.24 -38.70
C GLN A 297 -12.71 0.31 -37.30
N ALA A 298 -11.49 0.83 -37.19
CA ALA A 298 -10.82 0.92 -35.90
C ALA A 298 -11.61 1.81 -34.91
N LEU A 299 -11.69 1.38 -33.66
CA LEU A 299 -12.31 2.12 -32.55
C LEU A 299 -11.23 2.59 -31.59
N PHE A 300 -11.12 3.90 -31.39
CA PHE A 300 -10.21 4.50 -30.41
C PHE A 300 -10.98 4.98 -29.18
N PHE A 301 -10.81 4.29 -28.07
CA PHE A 301 -11.45 4.60 -26.79
C PHE A 301 -10.61 5.62 -26.00
N HIS A 302 -11.27 6.67 -25.52
CA HIS A 302 -10.66 7.72 -24.71
C HIS A 302 -11.59 8.21 -23.60
N SER A 303 -11.07 9.00 -22.67
CA SER A 303 -11.87 9.77 -21.70
C SER A 303 -11.33 11.19 -21.56
N ASP A 304 -12.15 12.10 -21.01
CA ASP A 304 -11.76 13.50 -20.78
C ASP A 304 -10.78 13.63 -19.60
N SER A 305 -10.82 12.68 -18.66
CA SER A 305 -9.89 12.59 -17.53
C SER A 305 -8.53 11.93 -17.87
N CYS A 306 -8.44 11.19 -18.98
CA CYS A 306 -7.25 10.43 -19.38
C CYS A 306 -6.11 11.36 -19.88
N VAL A 307 -5.02 11.45 -19.12
CA VAL A 307 -3.85 12.29 -19.44
C VAL A 307 -3.18 11.84 -20.75
N LYS A 308 -2.95 10.52 -20.93
CA LYS A 308 -2.34 9.97 -22.15
C LYS A 308 -3.19 10.22 -23.42
N CYS A 309 -4.50 10.28 -23.26
CA CYS A 309 -5.43 10.55 -24.35
C CYS A 309 -5.31 12.00 -24.86
N ARG A 310 -4.97 12.95 -23.99
CA ARG A 310 -4.78 14.37 -24.38
C ARG A 310 -3.61 14.57 -25.32
N SER A 311 -2.52 13.82 -25.15
CA SER A 311 -1.37 13.86 -26.07
C SER A 311 -1.59 13.04 -27.33
N LEU A 312 -2.39 11.97 -27.26
CA LEU A 312 -2.58 11.04 -28.38
C LEU A 312 -3.65 11.51 -29.37
N LYS A 313 -4.73 12.15 -28.92
CA LYS A 313 -5.79 12.69 -29.79
C LYS A 313 -5.27 13.66 -30.87
N PRO A 314 -4.43 14.67 -30.55
CA PRO A 314 -3.87 15.57 -31.57
C PRO A 314 -3.04 14.81 -32.60
N PHE A 315 -2.19 13.87 -32.16
CA PHE A 315 -1.39 13.04 -33.07
C PHE A 315 -2.25 12.20 -34.03
N LEU A 316 -3.32 11.58 -33.52
CA LEU A 316 -4.25 10.80 -34.35
C LEU A 316 -4.97 11.69 -35.37
N ALA A 317 -5.33 12.92 -34.99
CA ALA A 317 -5.95 13.88 -35.89
C ALA A 317 -4.98 14.37 -36.99
N GLU A 318 -3.72 14.69 -36.62
CA GLU A 318 -2.67 15.13 -37.55
C GLU A 318 -2.27 14.04 -38.55
N ASN A 319 -2.33 12.76 -38.15
CA ASN A 319 -2.00 11.62 -39.00
C ASN A 319 -3.23 10.98 -39.66
N HIS A 320 -4.36 11.70 -39.72
CA HIS A 320 -5.58 11.28 -40.41
C HIS A 320 -6.08 9.88 -40.01
N PHE A 321 -6.12 9.60 -38.71
CA PHE A 321 -6.61 8.31 -38.20
C PHE A 321 -7.99 7.95 -38.77
N ASN A 322 -8.03 6.84 -39.51
CA ASN A 322 -9.24 6.32 -40.15
C ASN A 322 -10.02 5.39 -39.21
N GLY A 323 -10.62 5.98 -38.17
CA GLY A 323 -11.39 5.25 -37.16
C GLY A 323 -12.39 6.10 -36.40
N THR A 324 -13.21 5.45 -35.58
CA THR A 324 -14.21 6.11 -34.73
C THR A 324 -13.62 6.40 -33.36
N TYR A 325 -13.78 7.64 -32.89
CA TYR A 325 -13.44 8.05 -31.53
C TYR A 325 -14.61 7.73 -30.60
N VAL A 326 -14.33 6.98 -29.53
CA VAL A 326 -15.33 6.57 -28.53
C VAL A 326 -15.01 7.24 -27.20
N ASN A 327 -15.87 8.18 -26.78
CA ASN A 327 -15.73 8.85 -25.49
C ASN A 327 -16.36 8.03 -24.36
N THR A 328 -15.53 7.40 -23.53
CA THR A 328 -15.96 6.65 -22.34
C THR A 328 -16.40 7.54 -21.18
N SER A 329 -16.28 8.86 -21.30
CA SER A 329 -16.90 9.82 -20.35
C SER A 329 -18.41 9.96 -20.57
N GLU A 330 -18.93 9.44 -21.70
CA GLU A 330 -20.36 9.37 -22.02
C GLU A 330 -20.89 7.95 -21.78
N THR A 331 -22.15 7.82 -21.33
CA THR A 331 -22.78 6.53 -21.00
C THR A 331 -22.74 5.54 -22.16
N SER A 332 -23.00 5.98 -23.38
CA SER A 332 -22.96 5.16 -24.61
C SER A 332 -21.57 4.62 -24.92
N GLY A 333 -20.52 5.44 -24.73
CA GLY A 333 -19.13 5.02 -24.93
C GLY A 333 -18.65 4.05 -23.84
N LEU A 334 -19.12 4.22 -22.60
CA LEU A 334 -18.84 3.30 -21.51
C LEU A 334 -19.49 1.92 -21.72
N GLU A 335 -20.73 1.88 -22.20
CA GLU A 335 -21.41 0.63 -22.57
C GLU A 335 -20.71 -0.08 -23.74
N LEU A 336 -20.19 0.68 -24.71
CA LEU A 336 -19.42 0.13 -25.80
C LEU A 336 -18.07 -0.42 -25.31
N ALA A 337 -17.37 0.30 -24.44
CA ALA A 337 -16.12 -0.15 -23.84
C ALA A 337 -16.28 -1.48 -23.09
N LYS A 338 -17.40 -1.67 -22.37
CA LYS A 338 -17.73 -2.94 -21.71
C LYS A 338 -17.90 -4.09 -22.70
N ARG A 339 -18.55 -3.84 -23.86
CA ARG A 339 -18.74 -4.86 -24.92
C ARG A 339 -17.44 -5.30 -25.58
N TYR A 340 -16.42 -4.44 -25.59
CA TYR A 340 -15.08 -4.75 -26.12
C TYR A 340 -14.06 -5.10 -25.03
N HIS A 341 -14.52 -5.36 -23.79
CA HIS A 341 -13.66 -5.70 -22.66
C HIS A 341 -12.50 -4.70 -22.45
N ILE A 342 -12.77 -3.41 -22.63
CA ILE A 342 -11.78 -2.35 -22.47
C ILE A 342 -11.59 -2.05 -20.98
N HIS A 343 -10.39 -2.33 -20.47
CA HIS A 343 -10.07 -2.17 -19.05
C HIS A 343 -9.20 -0.94 -18.73
N ASN A 344 -8.52 -0.39 -19.74
CA ASN A 344 -7.61 0.75 -19.60
C ASN A 344 -7.78 1.74 -20.76
N LEU A 345 -7.29 2.97 -20.59
CA LEU A 345 -7.30 4.00 -21.63
C LEU A 345 -5.91 4.64 -21.77
N PRO A 346 -5.51 5.07 -22.97
CA PRO A 346 -6.20 4.90 -24.26
C PRO A 346 -6.24 3.43 -24.70
N ALA A 347 -7.23 3.06 -25.52
CA ALA A 347 -7.32 1.73 -26.11
C ALA A 347 -7.73 1.81 -27.58
N LEU A 348 -7.18 0.93 -28.40
CA LEU A 348 -7.47 0.83 -29.81
C LEU A 348 -7.90 -0.60 -30.14
N VAL A 349 -9.09 -0.74 -30.71
CA VAL A 349 -9.59 -1.99 -31.30
C VAL A 349 -9.48 -1.84 -32.82
N VAL A 350 -8.77 -2.74 -33.48
CA VAL A 350 -8.55 -2.67 -34.93
C VAL A 350 -9.25 -3.84 -35.64
N PRO A 351 -9.69 -3.66 -36.90
CA PRO A 351 -10.27 -4.76 -37.68
C PRO A 351 -9.29 -5.92 -37.81
N ASN A 352 -9.81 -7.16 -37.80
CA ASN A 352 -9.06 -8.40 -38.00
C ASN A 352 -7.96 -8.70 -36.96
N ARG A 353 -7.93 -8.00 -35.82
CA ARG A 353 -7.02 -8.29 -34.71
C ARG A 353 -7.84 -8.69 -33.48
N PRO A 354 -7.55 -9.86 -32.85
CA PRO A 354 -8.32 -10.35 -31.71
C PRO A 354 -8.02 -9.59 -30.40
N GLU A 355 -6.95 -8.80 -30.38
CA GLU A 355 -6.41 -8.15 -29.18
C GLU A 355 -6.61 -6.63 -29.20
N VAL A 356 -6.86 -6.09 -28.01
CA VAL A 356 -6.98 -4.64 -27.76
C VAL A 356 -5.59 -4.05 -27.52
N VAL A 357 -5.25 -2.98 -28.25
CA VAL A 357 -3.97 -2.29 -28.11
C VAL A 357 -4.07 -1.16 -27.10
N TYR A 358 -3.28 -1.20 -26.03
CA TYR A 358 -3.25 -0.16 -24.98
C TYR A 358 -1.97 0.70 -24.99
N ASP A 359 -0.91 0.22 -25.64
CA ASP A 359 0.36 0.93 -25.70
C ASP A 359 0.29 2.14 -26.64
N SER A 360 0.68 3.31 -26.16
CA SER A 360 0.55 4.55 -26.92
C SER A 360 1.49 4.62 -28.11
N GLU A 361 2.67 3.99 -28.07
CA GLU A 361 3.60 3.95 -29.21
C GLU A 361 3.13 2.95 -30.26
N GLU A 362 2.54 1.82 -29.84
CA GLU A 362 1.91 0.88 -30.77
C GLU A 362 0.69 1.48 -31.49
N ILE A 363 -0.14 2.25 -30.76
CA ILE A 363 -1.25 3.00 -31.35
C ILE A 363 -0.74 4.02 -32.38
N LYS A 364 0.33 4.77 -32.07
CA LYS A 364 0.94 5.71 -33.02
C LYS A 364 1.46 4.98 -34.26
N ARG A 365 2.16 3.85 -34.08
CA ARG A 365 2.66 3.05 -35.20
C ARG A 365 1.54 2.60 -36.13
N TYR A 366 0.43 2.09 -35.58
CA TYR A 366 -0.73 1.67 -36.39
C TYR A 366 -1.22 2.78 -37.33
N VAL A 367 -1.28 4.02 -36.83
CA VAL A 367 -1.73 5.17 -37.62
C VAL A 367 -0.67 5.62 -38.63
N SER A 368 0.62 5.56 -38.26
CA SER A 368 1.71 5.95 -39.16
C SER A 368 2.01 4.94 -40.27
N THR A 369 1.73 3.65 -40.08
CA THR A 369 2.05 2.61 -41.07
C THR A 369 0.89 2.28 -42.01
N GLY A 370 -0.32 2.76 -41.73
CA GLY A 370 -1.46 2.64 -42.64
C GLY A 370 -1.81 1.20 -43.01
N SER A 371 -2.20 0.39 -42.01
CA SER A 371 -2.61 -1.04 -42.13
C SER A 371 -1.52 -2.00 -42.61
#